data_AF-A0A0J8U8I4-F1
#
_entry.id   AF-A0A0J8U8I4-F1
#
_cell.length_a   1.000
_cell.length_b   1.000
_cell.length_c   1.000
_cell.angle_alpha   90.00
_cell.angle_beta   90.00
_cell.angle_gamma   90.00
#
_symmetry.space_group_name_H-M   'P 1'
#
loop_
_entity.id
_entity.type
_entity.pdbx_description
1 polymer ?
#
loop_
_entity_poly.entity_id
_entity_poly.type
_entity_poly.pdbx_seq_one_letter_code
_entity_poly.pdbx_strand_id
1 'polypeptide(L)'
;MKLRVWNPVQHAKTQQHHIQSRCGHNPSSPPSLRDLNPPNVSLPSTPNCFVYPAIYPPNTLFPDSIEAFEIPHIQVVAMSKPVFWSTPLRYMRWAANERPAIFYSILMGSLGPVALVALPPIRRYFGDVDPAPVPMSYPIPPGPRKIPQGYDDE
;
A
#
# COMPACT_ATOMS: atom_id res chain seq x y z
N MET A 1 -39.39 -10.61 37.82
CA MET A 1 -37.91 -10.67 37.72
C MET A 1 -37.52 -10.33 36.29
N LYS A 2 -36.89 -9.17 36.07
CA LYS A 2 -36.63 -8.60 34.75
C LYS A 2 -35.11 -8.64 34.50
N LEU A 3 -34.68 -9.50 33.58
CA LEU A 3 -33.27 -9.69 33.23
C LEU A 3 -32.72 -8.40 32.60
N ARG A 4 -31.69 -7.84 33.22
CA ARG A 4 -31.03 -6.60 32.81
C ARG A 4 -30.10 -6.91 31.63
N VAL A 5 -30.53 -6.50 30.44
CA VAL A 5 -29.74 -6.51 29.20
C VAL A 5 -28.50 -5.62 29.38
N TRP A 6 -27.32 -6.19 29.17
CA TRP A 6 -26.05 -5.47 29.20
C TRP A 6 -25.87 -4.72 27.87
N ASN A 7 -25.67 -3.40 27.93
CA ASN A 7 -25.57 -2.52 26.76
C ASN A 7 -24.21 -1.79 26.77
N PRO A 8 -23.26 -2.10 25.86
CA PRO A 8 -21.88 -1.60 25.93
C PRO A 8 -21.69 -0.13 25.49
N VAL A 9 -22.75 0.56 25.07
CA VAL A 9 -22.65 1.90 24.46
C VAL A 9 -22.37 3.03 25.47
N GLN A 10 -22.60 2.80 26.77
CA GLN A 10 -22.51 3.87 27.78
C GLN A 10 -21.11 4.06 28.40
N HIS A 11 -20.15 3.16 28.15
CA HIS A 11 -18.79 3.31 28.70
C HIS A 11 -17.85 4.15 27.82
N ALA A 12 -18.21 4.42 26.56
CA ALA A 12 -17.38 5.18 25.63
C ALA A 12 -17.52 6.71 25.79
N LYS A 13 -18.61 7.20 26.40
CA LYS A 13 -18.87 8.66 26.50
C LYS A 13 -18.14 9.36 27.66
N THR A 14 -17.79 8.65 28.73
CA THR A 14 -17.10 9.29 29.87
C THR A 14 -15.61 9.56 29.62
N GLN A 15 -14.98 8.86 28.65
CA GLN A 15 -13.57 9.08 28.30
C GLN A 15 -13.35 10.24 27.32
N GLN A 16 -14.38 10.69 26.58
CA GLN A 16 -14.24 11.78 25.62
C GLN A 16 -14.25 13.18 26.29
N HIS A 17 -14.95 13.33 27.42
CA HIS A 17 -15.04 14.62 28.12
C HIS A 17 -13.75 15.02 28.88
N HIS A 18 -12.79 14.11 29.08
CA HIS A 18 -11.56 14.43 29.83
C HIS A 18 -10.34 14.75 28.93
N ILE A 19 -10.44 14.50 27.61
CA ILE A 19 -9.33 14.70 26.65
C ILE A 19 -9.48 16.01 25.85
N GLN A 20 -10.69 16.55 25.71
CA GLN A 20 -10.95 17.75 24.91
C GLN A 20 -10.65 19.10 25.62
N SER A 21 -10.25 19.10 26.89
CA SER A 21 -10.03 20.35 27.64
C SER A 21 -8.61 20.93 27.56
N ARG A 22 -7.70 20.38 26.73
CA ARG A 22 -6.28 20.83 26.70
C ARG A 22 -5.74 21.33 25.37
N CYS A 23 -6.56 21.55 24.36
CA CYS A 23 -6.16 22.24 23.14
C CYS A 23 -7.21 23.30 22.77
N GLY A 24 -7.29 24.35 23.58
CA GLY A 24 -7.96 25.57 23.17
C GLY A 24 -7.00 26.40 22.33
N HIS A 25 -7.25 26.49 21.02
CA HIS A 25 -7.17 27.76 20.27
C HIS A 25 -7.87 27.58 18.91
N ASN A 26 -8.87 28.44 18.68
CA ASN A 26 -9.69 28.52 17.47
C ASN A 26 -8.88 29.18 16.32
N PRO A 27 -9.19 28.91 15.04
CA PRO A 27 -8.41 29.41 13.91
C PRO A 27 -9.01 30.73 13.40
N SER A 28 -8.25 31.83 13.46
CA SER A 28 -8.57 33.03 12.67
C SER A 28 -7.38 34.00 12.61
N SER A 29 -6.56 33.91 11.56
CA SER A 29 -5.96 35.03 10.79
C SER A 29 -4.69 34.57 10.04
N PRO A 30 -4.47 35.00 8.78
CA PRO A 30 -3.21 34.76 8.08
C PRO A 30 -2.11 35.70 8.61
N PRO A 31 -0.85 35.26 8.73
CA PRO A 31 0.23 36.08 9.26
C PRO A 31 0.57 37.24 8.30
N SER A 32 0.66 38.44 8.89
CA SER A 32 1.06 39.68 8.24
C SER A 32 2.56 39.69 7.91
N LEU A 33 2.89 40.13 6.70
CA LEU A 33 4.24 40.23 6.12
C LEU A 33 4.99 41.45 6.69
N ARG A 34 5.29 41.45 8.00
CA ARG A 34 6.03 42.56 8.67
C ARG A 34 7.05 42.17 9.74
N ASP A 35 7.32 40.89 9.97
CA ASP A 35 8.36 40.48 10.93
C ASP A 35 9.63 40.03 10.20
N LEU A 36 10.29 41.00 9.56
CA LEU A 36 11.65 40.86 9.02
C LEU A 36 12.66 41.36 10.07
N ASN A 37 13.24 40.42 10.86
CA ASN A 37 14.57 40.45 11.51
C ASN A 37 14.85 41.51 12.61
N PRO A 38 15.96 41.48 13.40
CA PRO A 38 16.83 40.45 14.03
C PRO A 38 16.88 40.67 15.59
N PRO A 39 17.86 40.27 16.46
CA PRO A 39 18.97 39.32 16.39
C PRO A 39 19.01 38.27 17.55
N ASN A 40 19.79 37.20 17.35
CA ASN A 40 20.54 36.43 18.36
C ASN A 40 19.78 35.98 19.63
N VAL A 41 19.13 34.81 19.57
CA VAL A 41 18.71 34.07 20.76
C VAL A 41 19.14 32.61 20.58
N SER A 42 20.03 32.20 21.49
CA SER A 42 20.48 30.84 21.80
C SER A 42 19.49 29.75 21.42
N LEU A 43 19.96 28.76 20.65
CA LEU A 43 19.31 27.46 20.45
C LEU A 43 18.92 26.86 21.81
N PRO A 44 17.63 26.71 22.16
CA PRO A 44 17.25 25.79 23.21
C PRO A 44 17.40 24.37 22.65
N SER A 45 18.32 23.64 23.26
CA SER A 45 18.44 22.19 23.21
C SER A 45 17.08 21.52 23.00
N THR A 46 16.91 20.85 21.88
CA THR A 46 15.83 19.89 21.67
C THR A 46 15.86 18.86 22.80
N PRO A 47 14.80 18.69 23.63
CA PRO A 47 14.70 17.51 24.45
C PRO A 47 14.42 16.32 23.52
N ASN A 48 15.50 15.59 23.21
CA ASN A 48 15.46 14.20 22.80
C ASN A 48 14.71 13.39 23.87
N CYS A 49 13.38 13.26 23.72
CA CYS A 49 12.57 12.36 24.52
C CYS A 49 11.65 11.55 23.61
N PHE A 50 12.26 10.85 22.63
CA PHE A 50 11.68 9.61 22.12
C PHE A 50 12.53 8.46 22.67
N VAL A 51 12.31 8.15 23.95
CA VAL A 51 12.84 6.93 24.56
C VAL A 51 12.01 5.78 24.02
N TYR A 52 12.52 5.12 22.98
CA TYR A 52 12.15 3.75 22.67
C TYR A 52 12.50 2.88 23.88
N PRO A 53 11.64 1.95 24.35
CA PRO A 53 12.11 0.92 25.25
C PRO A 53 13.06 0.00 24.46
N ALA A 54 14.36 0.21 24.66
CA ALA A 54 15.40 -0.72 24.32
C ALA A 54 15.24 -1.98 25.18
N ILE A 55 14.44 -2.92 24.72
CA ILE A 55 14.48 -4.31 25.18
C ILE A 55 14.65 -5.19 23.95
N TYR A 56 15.83 -5.08 23.33
CA TYR A 56 16.43 -6.19 22.60
C TYR A 56 17.87 -6.28 23.09
N PRO A 57 18.30 -7.39 23.71
CA PRO A 57 19.70 -7.55 24.08
C PRO A 57 20.55 -7.51 22.79
N PRO A 58 21.62 -6.71 22.74
CA PRO A 58 22.57 -6.76 21.64
C PRO A 58 23.38 -8.06 21.78
N ASN A 59 23.44 -8.82 20.68
CA ASN A 59 24.36 -9.93 20.48
C ASN A 59 24.12 -11.18 21.34
N THR A 60 23.16 -12.00 20.92
CA THR A 60 23.37 -13.46 20.97
C THR A 60 22.94 -14.06 19.62
N LEU A 61 23.97 -14.41 18.85
CA LEU A 61 24.09 -15.58 17.98
C LEU A 61 22.80 -16.08 17.32
N PHE A 62 22.80 -16.00 15.98
CA PHE A 62 22.07 -16.92 15.10
C PHE A 62 22.02 -18.33 15.73
N PRO A 63 20.85 -18.88 16.06
CA PRO A 63 20.73 -20.30 16.30
C PRO A 63 20.67 -21.00 14.94
N ASP A 64 21.83 -21.19 14.32
CA ASP A 64 22.03 -22.21 13.29
C ASP A 64 22.05 -23.60 13.96
N SER A 65 20.97 -24.00 14.62
CA SER A 65 20.83 -25.37 15.12
C SER A 65 19.44 -25.61 15.67
N ILE A 66 18.76 -26.54 15.01
CA ILE A 66 17.52 -27.17 15.41
C ILE A 66 17.87 -28.15 16.54
N GLU A 67 18.15 -27.66 17.75
CA GLU A 67 18.39 -28.53 18.90
C GLU A 67 17.34 -28.24 19.96
N ALA A 68 16.53 -29.27 20.18
CA ALA A 68 15.29 -29.30 20.94
C ALA A 68 15.45 -28.82 22.38
N PHE A 69 14.55 -27.92 22.81
CA PHE A 69 14.16 -27.83 24.21
C PHE A 69 12.85 -28.60 24.38
N GLU A 70 12.98 -29.82 24.86
CA GLU A 70 11.89 -30.75 25.11
C GLU A 70 11.09 -30.30 26.35
N ILE A 71 9.91 -29.72 26.12
CA ILE A 71 8.91 -29.51 27.17
C ILE A 71 7.95 -30.71 27.14
N PRO A 72 7.94 -31.58 28.16
CA PRO A 72 7.00 -32.67 28.23
C PRO A 72 5.63 -32.13 28.72
N HIS A 73 4.62 -32.27 27.86
CA HIS A 73 3.19 -32.25 28.18
C HIS A 73 2.54 -30.91 28.57
N ILE A 74 2.55 -29.95 27.66
CA ILE A 74 1.32 -29.20 27.27
C ILE A 74 1.56 -28.79 25.82
N GLN A 75 0.86 -29.44 24.90
CA GLN A 75 0.86 -29.04 23.49
C GLN A 75 0.07 -27.74 23.39
N VAL A 76 0.72 -26.61 23.64
CA VAL A 76 0.28 -25.35 23.03
C VAL A 76 0.38 -25.63 21.54
N VAL A 77 -0.76 -25.97 20.92
CA VAL A 77 -0.85 -26.17 19.48
C VAL A 77 -0.60 -24.79 18.86
N ALA A 78 0.66 -24.41 18.74
CA ALA A 78 1.08 -23.42 17.78
C ALA A 78 0.55 -23.96 16.46
N MET A 79 -0.49 -23.33 15.91
CA MET A 79 -1.08 -23.74 14.64
C MET A 79 0.04 -23.63 13.60
N SER A 80 0.72 -24.74 13.33
CA SER A 80 1.88 -24.79 12.45
C SER A 80 1.44 -24.28 11.08
N LYS A 81 2.17 -23.31 10.53
CA LYS A 81 1.86 -22.76 9.20
C LYS A 81 1.78 -23.93 8.21
N PRO A 82 0.66 -24.11 7.49
CA PRO A 82 0.54 -25.20 6.52
C PRO A 82 1.65 -25.05 5.47
N VAL A 83 2.25 -26.17 5.04
CA VAL A 83 3.29 -26.13 4.01
C VAL A 83 2.62 -25.97 2.65
N PHE A 84 3.15 -25.07 1.82
CA PHE A 84 2.63 -24.78 0.49
C PHE A 84 2.57 -26.02 -0.40
N TRP A 85 3.64 -26.82 -0.43
CA TRP A 85 3.80 -27.98 -1.31
C TRP A 85 2.99 -29.22 -0.92
N SER A 86 2.48 -29.30 0.33
CA SER A 86 1.66 -30.44 0.75
C SER A 86 0.16 -30.13 0.72
N THR A 87 -0.23 -28.88 1.00
CA THR A 87 -1.64 -28.48 1.13
C THR A 87 -1.89 -27.06 0.60
N PRO A 88 -1.81 -26.82 -0.72
CA PRO A 88 -1.84 -25.47 -1.28
C PRO A 88 -3.15 -24.72 -1.02
N LEU A 89 -4.30 -25.37 -1.13
CA LEU A 89 -5.61 -24.76 -0.84
C LEU A 89 -5.75 -24.34 0.63
N ARG A 90 -5.19 -25.14 1.55
CA ARG A 90 -5.17 -24.83 2.99
C ARG A 90 -4.22 -23.67 3.28
N TYR A 91 -3.07 -23.62 2.61
CA TYR A 91 -2.13 -22.51 2.71
C TYR A 91 -2.73 -21.19 2.23
N MET A 92 -3.41 -21.16 1.08
CA MET A 92 -4.06 -19.94 0.58
C MET A 92 -5.12 -19.41 1.55
N ARG A 93 -5.96 -20.29 2.12
CA ARG A 93 -6.96 -19.89 3.13
C ARG A 93 -6.32 -19.35 4.41
N TRP A 94 -5.21 -19.94 4.86
CA TRP A 94 -4.46 -19.43 6.01
C TRP A 94 -3.80 -18.07 5.70
N ALA A 95 -3.13 -17.95 4.55
CA ALA A 95 -2.43 -16.75 4.13
C ALA A 95 -3.38 -15.55 3.95
N ALA A 96 -4.59 -15.79 3.43
CA ALA A 96 -5.61 -14.75 3.28
C ALA A 96 -6.09 -14.16 4.62
N ASN A 97 -6.09 -14.94 5.71
CA ASN A 97 -6.57 -14.50 7.02
C ASN A 97 -5.45 -13.97 7.93
N GLU A 98 -4.30 -14.65 8.00
CA GLU A 98 -3.22 -14.31 8.93
C GLU A 98 -2.25 -13.23 8.38
N ARG A 99 -2.12 -13.16 7.04
CA ARG A 99 -1.18 -12.28 6.34
C ARG A 99 -1.83 -11.60 5.12
N PRO A 100 -2.94 -10.84 5.30
CA PRO A 100 -3.71 -10.31 4.18
C PRO A 100 -2.90 -9.37 3.28
N ALA A 101 -1.99 -8.56 3.83
CA ALA A 101 -1.20 -7.61 3.05
C ALA A 101 -0.33 -8.30 1.98
N ILE A 102 0.30 -9.43 2.30
CA ILE A 102 1.17 -10.15 1.36
C ILE A 102 0.33 -10.94 0.35
N PHE A 103 -0.75 -11.57 0.82
CA PHE A 103 -1.61 -12.37 -0.03
C PHE A 103 -2.29 -11.54 -1.12
N TYR A 104 -2.93 -10.43 -0.75
CA TYR A 104 -3.67 -9.60 -1.72
C TYR A 104 -2.76 -8.75 -2.61
N SER A 105 -1.56 -8.37 -2.14
CA SER A 105 -0.60 -7.65 -2.99
C SER A 105 -0.09 -8.51 -4.14
N ILE A 106 0.19 -9.79 -3.90
CA ILE A 106 0.60 -10.73 -4.96
C ILE A 106 -0.57 -11.03 -5.90
N LEU A 107 -1.78 -11.22 -5.38
CA LEU A 107 -2.95 -11.46 -6.22
C LEU A 107 -3.24 -10.27 -7.15
N MET A 108 -3.31 -9.05 -6.61
CA MET A 108 -3.57 -7.87 -7.44
C MET A 108 -2.39 -7.51 -8.34
N GLY A 109 -1.15 -7.73 -7.88
CA GLY A 109 0.04 -7.55 -8.70
C GLY A 109 0.11 -8.52 -9.88
N SER A 110 -0.30 -9.78 -9.68
CA SER A 110 -0.35 -10.79 -10.76
C SER A 110 -1.57 -10.64 -11.67
N LEU A 111 -2.67 -10.07 -11.18
CA LEU A 111 -3.87 -9.84 -11.98
C LEU A 111 -3.60 -8.90 -13.17
N GLY A 112 -2.70 -7.92 -13.03
CA GLY A 112 -2.32 -7.00 -14.12
C GLY A 112 -1.75 -7.72 -15.35
N PRO A 113 -0.61 -8.45 -15.21
CA PRO A 113 -0.05 -9.23 -16.30
C PRO A 113 -1.02 -10.27 -16.87
N VAL A 114 -1.82 -10.94 -16.02
CA VAL A 114 -2.84 -11.89 -16.48
C VAL A 114 -3.89 -11.18 -17.34
N ALA A 115 -4.35 -10.00 -16.93
CA ALA A 115 -5.30 -9.21 -17.71
C ALA A 115 -4.72 -8.76 -19.05
N LEU A 116 -3.44 -8.39 -19.12
CA LEU A 116 -2.80 -8.02 -20.39
C LEU A 116 -2.78 -9.17 -21.41
N VAL A 117 -2.71 -10.42 -20.96
CA VAL A 117 -2.74 -11.60 -21.84
C VAL A 117 -4.17 -12.05 -22.13
N ALA A 118 -5.06 -11.99 -21.13
CA ALA A 118 -6.44 -12.47 -21.25
C ALA A 118 -7.36 -11.47 -21.98
N LEU A 119 -7.17 -10.16 -21.82
CA LEU A 119 -8.06 -9.15 -22.39
C LEU A 119 -7.96 -9.02 -23.93
N PRO A 120 -6.78 -9.03 -24.58
CA PRO A 120 -6.69 -8.89 -26.04
C PRO A 120 -7.45 -9.93 -26.86
N PRO A 121 -7.46 -11.23 -26.53
CA PRO A 121 -8.32 -12.18 -27.23
C PRO A 121 -9.79 -11.92 -26.92
N ILE A 122 -10.15 -11.69 -25.65
CA ILE A 122 -11.54 -11.44 -25.23
C ILE A 122 -12.15 -10.24 -25.96
N ARG A 123 -11.44 -9.10 -26.04
CA ARG A 123 -11.94 -7.91 -26.76
C ARG A 123 -12.15 -8.18 -28.26
N ARG A 124 -11.24 -8.94 -28.89
CA ARG A 124 -11.33 -9.31 -30.31
C ARG A 124 -12.51 -10.25 -30.58
N TYR A 125 -12.85 -11.13 -29.65
CA TYR A 125 -14.07 -11.96 -29.74
C TYR A 125 -15.35 -11.12 -29.68
N PHE A 126 -15.35 -10.03 -28.92
CA PHE A 126 -16.49 -9.08 -28.86
C PHE A 126 -16.55 -8.12 -30.06
N GLY A 127 -15.65 -8.26 -31.05
CA GLY A 127 -15.65 -7.42 -32.26
C GLY A 127 -14.95 -6.07 -32.10
N ASP A 128 -14.24 -5.85 -30.98
CA ASP A 128 -13.37 -4.68 -30.82
C ASP A 128 -12.09 -4.89 -31.63
N VAL A 129 -11.99 -4.20 -32.77
CA VAL A 129 -10.86 -4.28 -33.71
C VAL A 129 -9.85 -3.18 -33.38
N ASP A 130 -8.56 -3.55 -33.41
CA ASP A 130 -7.48 -2.60 -33.20
C ASP A 130 -7.54 -1.48 -34.26
N PRO A 131 -7.51 -0.19 -33.87
CA PRO A 131 -7.57 0.90 -34.83
C PRO A 131 -6.35 0.91 -35.75
N ALA A 132 -6.54 1.39 -36.99
CA ALA A 132 -5.44 1.54 -37.92
C ALA A 132 -4.38 2.52 -37.37
N PRO A 133 -3.08 2.28 -37.64
CA PRO A 133 -2.02 3.13 -37.14
C PRO A 133 -2.12 4.54 -37.73
N VAL A 134 -2.00 5.55 -36.87
CA VAL A 134 -1.97 6.96 -37.29
C VAL A 134 -0.68 7.21 -38.07
N PRO A 135 -0.73 7.86 -39.25
CA PRO A 135 0.47 8.20 -39.99
C PRO A 135 1.29 9.24 -39.21
N MET A 136 2.55 8.91 -38.92
CA MET A 136 3.48 9.81 -38.22
C MET A 136 4.17 10.80 -39.17
N SER A 137 4.07 10.57 -40.48
CA SER A 137 4.64 11.40 -41.53
C SER A 137 3.63 11.58 -42.66
N TYR A 138 3.86 12.59 -43.49
CA TYR A 138 3.09 12.75 -44.72
C TYR A 138 3.21 11.46 -45.56
N PRO A 139 2.09 10.86 -46.01
CA PRO A 139 2.12 9.61 -46.75
C PRO A 139 2.75 9.85 -48.13
N ILE A 140 3.99 9.42 -48.30
CA ILE A 140 4.70 9.48 -49.58
C ILE A 140 4.22 8.29 -50.42
N PRO A 141 3.58 8.51 -51.59
CA PRO A 141 3.18 7.41 -52.44
C PRO A 141 4.43 6.64 -52.91
N PRO A 142 4.42 5.30 -52.86
CA PRO A 142 5.53 4.51 -53.36
C PRO A 142 5.56 4.61 -54.89
N GLY A 143 6.71 4.96 -55.46
CA GLY A 143 6.92 4.91 -56.90
C GLY A 143 7.84 6.00 -57.45
N PRO A 144 8.20 5.89 -58.74
CA PRO A 144 8.95 6.92 -59.43
C PRO A 144 8.12 8.20 -59.56
N ARG A 145 8.80 9.35 -59.53
CA ARG A 145 8.15 10.66 -59.69
C ARG A 145 7.48 10.73 -61.07
N LYS A 146 6.21 11.16 -61.09
CA LYS A 146 5.51 11.55 -62.32
C LYS A 146 5.59 13.06 -62.43
N ILE A 147 6.22 13.57 -63.49
CA ILE A 147 6.39 15.01 -63.72
C ILE A 147 5.03 15.57 -64.17
N PRO A 148 4.39 16.49 -63.42
CA PRO A 148 3.15 17.13 -63.84
C PRO A 148 3.43 18.13 -64.98
N GLN A 149 2.52 18.24 -65.95
CA GLN A 149 2.54 19.28 -66.99
C GLN A 149 1.58 20.41 -66.58
N GLY A 150 1.88 21.67 -66.93
CA GLY A 150 0.94 22.81 -66.77
C GLY A 150 1.10 23.66 -65.51
N TYR A 151 2.24 23.57 -64.83
CA TYR A 151 2.62 24.45 -63.71
C TYR A 151 3.98 25.15 -63.98
N ASP A 152 4.37 25.26 -65.25
CA ASP A 152 5.58 25.99 -65.64
C ASP A 152 5.25 27.50 -65.65
N ASP A 153 6.11 28.31 -65.03
CA ASP A 153 5.99 29.78 -64.98
C ASP A 153 6.35 30.35 -66.38
N GLU A 154 5.44 31.09 -67.03
CA GLU A 154 5.69 31.77 -68.31
C GLU A 154 6.52 33.06 -68.21
#